data_AF-A0A7Y2IX52-F1
#
_entry.id   AF-A0A7Y2IX52-F1
#
_cell.length_a   1.000
_cell.length_b   1.000
_cell.length_c   1.000
_cell.angle_alpha   90.00
_cell.angle_beta   90.00
_cell.angle_gamma   90.00
#
_symmetry.space_group_name_H-M   'P 1'
#
loop_
_entity.id
_entity.type
_entity.pdbx_description
1 polymer ?
#
loop_
_entity_poly.entity_id
_entity_poly.type
_entity_poly.pdbx_seq_one_letter_code
_entity_poly.pdbx_strand_id
1 'polypeptide(L)'
;MRPFPRPLPYLMVFWFLAGCIGLSWDTTVANTAETRLALAQSVEIGRTTERGLVTRWGNPLQKVHEGGQREYIYRQMNGDSADYVIVTFQHGLATGVRWSEIGGC
;
A
#
# COMPACT_ATOMS: atom_id res chain seq x y z
N MET A 1 -33.48 -42.66 28.42
CA MET A 1 -32.09 -42.21 28.15
C MET A 1 -32.09 -41.46 26.82
N ARG A 2 -31.70 -40.18 26.79
CA ARG A 2 -31.53 -39.38 25.57
C ARG A 2 -30.03 -39.21 25.29
N PRO A 3 -29.57 -39.38 24.04
CA PRO A 3 -28.42 -38.62 23.54
C PRO A 3 -28.76 -38.01 22.17
N PHE A 4 -28.81 -36.69 22.03
CA PHE A 4 -27.73 -35.70 21.80
C PHE A 4 -27.77 -35.21 20.33
N PRO A 5 -27.81 -33.89 20.07
CA PRO A 5 -28.08 -33.31 18.75
C PRO A 5 -26.84 -33.34 17.84
N ARG A 6 -27.06 -33.56 16.53
CA ARG A 6 -26.03 -33.52 15.48
C ARG A 6 -25.57 -32.08 15.23
N PRO A 7 -24.29 -31.70 15.41
CA PRO A 7 -23.84 -30.36 15.09
C PRO A 7 -23.49 -30.19 13.60
N LEU A 8 -23.92 -29.04 13.11
CA LEU A 8 -23.81 -28.44 11.78
C LEU A 8 -22.46 -28.66 11.05
N PRO A 9 -22.48 -29.12 9.77
CA PRO A 9 -21.30 -29.12 8.90
C PRO A 9 -20.93 -27.72 8.35
N TYR A 10 -21.66 -26.67 8.70
CA TYR A 10 -21.49 -25.32 8.16
C TYR A 10 -20.32 -24.51 8.75
N LEU A 11 -19.70 -24.98 9.84
CA LEU A 11 -18.65 -24.21 10.54
C LEU A 11 -17.29 -24.23 9.81
N MET A 12 -17.08 -25.15 8.86
CA MET A 12 -15.76 -25.40 8.27
C MET A 12 -15.40 -24.41 7.14
N VAL A 13 -16.39 -23.76 6.51
CA VAL A 13 -16.16 -22.79 5.42
C VAL A 13 -15.61 -21.46 5.93
N PHE A 14 -15.86 -21.10 7.19
CA PHE A 14 -15.41 -19.82 7.77
C PHE A 14 -13.88 -19.77 7.98
N TRP A 15 -13.21 -20.90 8.09
CA TRP A 15 -11.76 -20.95 8.32
C TRP A 15 -10.90 -20.72 7.07
N PHE A 16 -11.47 -20.89 5.87
CA PHE A 16 -10.72 -20.65 4.62
C PHE A 16 -10.72 -19.17 4.16
N LEU A 17 -11.52 -18.29 4.77
CA LEU A 17 -11.48 -16.84 4.50
C LEU A 17 -10.53 -16.06 5.41
N ALA A 18 -9.97 -16.68 6.45
CA ALA A 18 -9.05 -16.01 7.37
C ALA A 18 -7.59 -15.93 6.87
N GLY A 19 -7.30 -16.48 5.67
CA GLY A 19 -5.94 -16.61 5.14
C GLY A 19 -5.40 -15.42 4.32
N CYS A 20 -6.19 -14.38 4.07
CA CYS A 20 -5.74 -13.20 3.29
C CYS A 20 -5.52 -11.95 4.16
N ILE A 21 -5.25 -12.12 5.45
CA ILE A 21 -5.05 -11.01 6.41
C ILE A 21 -3.57 -10.99 6.81
N GLY A 22 -2.68 -10.69 5.87
CA GLY A 22 -1.24 -10.79 6.12
C GLY A 22 -0.35 -9.90 5.26
N LEU A 23 -0.87 -8.81 4.71
CA LEU A 23 -0.13 -7.96 3.77
C LEU A 23 -0.50 -6.48 3.93
N SER A 24 -0.15 -5.84 5.05
CA SER A 24 -0.20 -4.35 5.06
C SER A 24 0.58 -3.64 6.17
N TRP A 25 1.72 -4.15 6.65
CA TRP A 25 2.48 -3.35 7.62
C TRP A 25 3.95 -3.12 7.30
N ASP A 26 4.56 -3.96 6.46
CA ASP A 26 5.89 -3.65 5.97
C ASP A 26 5.76 -2.89 4.65
N THR A 27 5.85 -1.56 4.71
CA THR A 27 5.96 -0.70 3.52
C THR A 27 7.38 -0.80 2.97
N THR A 28 7.84 -2.02 2.71
CA THR A 28 9.12 -2.35 2.05
C THR A 28 9.14 -1.91 0.58
N VAL A 29 8.06 -1.31 0.10
CA VAL A 29 7.89 -0.77 -1.26
C VAL A 29 8.98 0.23 -1.64
N ALA A 30 9.58 0.91 -0.67
CA ALA A 30 10.70 1.84 -0.91
C ALA A 30 12.10 1.23 -0.72
N ASN A 31 12.21 -0.06 -0.33
CA ASN A 31 13.47 -0.67 0.09
C ASN A 31 14.44 -0.88 -1.09
N THR A 32 13.94 -1.35 -2.24
CA THR A 32 14.78 -1.53 -3.44
C THR A 32 14.49 -0.46 -4.49
N ALA A 33 15.54 -0.06 -5.22
CA ALA A 33 15.41 0.87 -6.34
C ALA A 33 14.41 0.38 -7.41
N GLU A 34 14.39 -0.93 -7.66
CA GLU A 34 13.44 -1.55 -8.60
C GLU A 34 11.99 -1.37 -8.15
N THR A 35 11.70 -1.53 -6.86
CA THR A 35 10.33 -1.36 -6.34
C THR A 35 9.92 0.11 -6.35
N ARG A 36 10.85 1.03 -6.06
CA ARG A 36 10.62 2.47 -6.19
C ARG A 36 10.27 2.86 -7.63
N LEU A 37 11.06 2.36 -8.59
CA LEU A 37 10.82 2.58 -10.01
C LEU A 37 9.48 1.98 -10.46
N ALA A 38 9.18 0.74 -10.06
CA ALA A 38 7.92 0.08 -10.38
C ALA A 38 6.71 0.84 -9.81
N LEU A 39 6.81 1.36 -8.58
CA LEU A 39 5.77 2.22 -8.00
C LEU A 39 5.61 3.49 -8.83
N ALA A 40 6.71 4.18 -9.12
CA ALA A 40 6.68 5.41 -9.90
C ALA A 40 6.07 5.22 -11.29
N GLN A 41 6.46 4.15 -11.99
CA GLN A 41 5.93 3.78 -13.30
C GLN A 41 4.45 3.36 -13.25
N SER A 42 3.98 2.85 -12.12
CA SER A 42 2.57 2.47 -11.95
C SER A 42 1.62 3.67 -11.78
N VAL A 43 2.16 4.88 -11.56
CA VAL A 43 1.40 6.12 -11.40
C VAL A 43 1.14 6.75 -12.77
N GLU A 44 -0.06 6.52 -13.29
CA GLU A 44 -0.59 7.29 -14.43
C GLU A 44 -1.22 8.60 -13.94
N ILE A 45 -0.66 9.73 -14.35
CA ILE A 45 -1.15 11.08 -14.01
C ILE A 45 -2.56 11.27 -14.58
N GLY A 46 -3.47 11.84 -13.78
CA GLY A 46 -4.87 12.08 -14.13
C GLY A 46 -5.78 10.85 -14.10
N ARG A 47 -5.23 9.65 -13.88
CA ARG A 47 -5.99 8.39 -13.84
C ARG A 47 -5.84 7.63 -12.53
N THR A 48 -4.64 7.62 -11.98
CA THR A 48 -4.35 6.92 -10.72
C THR A 48 -5.05 7.65 -9.58
N THR A 49 -5.87 6.92 -8.84
CA THR A 49 -6.56 7.46 -7.65
C THR A 49 -5.80 7.11 -6.38
N GLU A 50 -6.01 7.88 -5.31
CA GLU A 50 -5.45 7.59 -3.99
C GLU A 50 -5.73 6.14 -3.55
N ARG A 51 -6.98 5.70 -3.72
CA ARG A 51 -7.43 4.34 -3.36
C ARG A 51 -6.80 3.29 -4.26
N GLY A 52 -6.69 3.56 -5.57
CA GLY A 52 -6.05 2.65 -6.51
C GLY A 52 -4.58 2.41 -6.17
N LEU A 53 -3.87 3.49 -5.81
CA LEU A 53 -2.47 3.40 -5.40
C LEU A 53 -2.33 2.57 -4.11
N VAL A 54 -3.14 2.87 -3.09
CA VAL A 54 -3.10 2.14 -1.80
C VAL A 54 -3.51 0.68 -1.93
N THR A 55 -4.46 0.38 -2.81
CA THR A 55 -4.86 -1.02 -3.06
C THR A 55 -3.75 -1.83 -3.69
N ARG A 56 -2.92 -1.20 -4.56
CA ARG A 56 -1.83 -1.87 -5.26
C ARG A 56 -0.56 -1.99 -4.41
N TRP A 57 -0.23 -0.95 -3.65
CA TRP A 57 1.06 -0.84 -2.96
C TRP A 57 0.96 -0.82 -1.43
N GLY A 58 -0.24 -0.92 -0.88
CA GLY A 58 -0.48 -0.77 0.55
C GLY A 58 -0.53 0.69 0.99
N ASN A 59 -0.67 0.91 2.30
CA ASN A 59 -0.71 2.27 2.84
C ASN A 59 0.67 2.92 2.75
N PRO A 60 0.77 4.21 2.39
CA PRO A 60 2.02 4.96 2.54
C PRO A 60 2.39 5.09 4.02
N LEU A 61 3.68 5.23 4.31
CA LEU A 61 4.16 5.46 5.67
C LEU A 61 3.68 6.82 6.20
N GLN A 62 3.65 7.83 5.33
CA GLN A 62 3.23 9.18 5.69
C GLN A 62 2.28 9.75 4.64
N LYS A 63 1.27 10.48 5.12
CA LYS A 63 0.33 11.24 4.30
C LYS A 63 0.40 12.70 4.70
N VAL A 64 0.66 13.58 3.74
CA VAL A 64 0.62 15.03 3.92
C VAL A 64 -0.65 15.54 3.26
N HIS A 65 -1.37 16.44 3.94
CA HIS A 65 -2.54 17.09 3.39
C HIS A 65 -2.40 18.58 3.56
N GLU A 66 -2.34 19.30 2.43
CA GLU A 66 -2.19 20.75 2.41
C GLU A 66 -3.18 21.33 1.42
N GLY A 67 -4.20 22.01 1.94
CA GLY A 67 -5.31 22.53 1.15
C GLY A 67 -6.03 21.44 0.35
N GLY A 68 -6.00 21.55 -0.98
CA GLY A 68 -6.57 20.57 -1.93
C GLY A 68 -5.59 19.49 -2.41
N GLN A 69 -4.33 19.57 -1.98
CA GLN A 69 -3.26 18.64 -2.35
C GLN A 69 -3.07 17.60 -1.25
N ARG A 70 -2.76 16.37 -1.68
CA ARG A 70 -2.38 15.26 -0.81
C ARG A 70 -1.10 14.64 -1.32
N GLU A 71 -0.17 14.34 -0.45
CA GLU A 71 1.06 13.65 -0.81
C GLU A 71 1.18 12.36 -0.04
N TYR A 72 1.37 11.26 -0.76
CA TYR A 72 1.54 9.93 -0.20
C TYR A 72 3.02 9.58 -0.29
N ILE A 73 3.64 9.40 0.86
CA ILE A 73 5.08 9.20 1.00
C ILE A 73 5.33 7.75 1.41
N TYR A 74 5.88 6.98 0.48
CA TYR A 74 6.40 5.65 0.70
C TYR A 74 7.89 5.77 0.98
N ARG A 75 8.31 5.44 2.20
CA ARG A 75 9.71 5.46 2.64
C ARG A 75 9.92 4.35 3.65
N GLN A 76 11.17 3.99 3.89
CA GLN A 76 11.50 3.04 4.95
C GLN A 76 11.44 3.73 6.32
N MET A 77 10.95 3.02 7.34
CA MET A 77 10.83 3.55 8.71
C MET A 77 12.17 3.53 9.47
N ASN A 78 13.00 2.50 9.21
CA ASN A 78 14.31 2.30 9.84
C ASN A 78 15.48 2.35 8.84
N GLY A 79 15.20 2.75 7.59
CA GLY A 79 16.19 2.83 6.53
C GLY A 79 16.72 4.25 6.33
N ASP A 80 17.61 4.40 5.35
CA ASP A 80 18.11 5.70 4.96
C ASP A 80 16.95 6.61 4.53
N SER A 81 16.90 7.82 5.09
CA SER A 81 15.84 8.79 4.74
C SER A 81 15.94 9.27 3.29
N ALA A 82 17.05 8.96 2.61
CA ALA A 82 17.25 9.19 1.19
C ALA A 82 16.38 8.32 0.28
N ASP A 83 15.77 7.24 0.78
CA ASP A 83 15.00 6.29 -0.01
C ASP A 83 13.49 6.50 0.10
N TYR A 84 12.90 7.08 -0.95
CA TYR A 84 11.49 7.45 -0.94
C TYR A 84 10.84 7.43 -2.33
N VAL A 85 9.52 7.29 -2.31
CA VAL A 85 8.62 7.65 -3.40
C VAL A 85 7.47 8.50 -2.85
N ILE A 86 7.25 9.65 -3.48
CA ILE A 86 6.21 10.60 -3.15
C ILE A 86 5.27 10.69 -4.34
N VAL A 87 4.00 10.39 -4.11
CA VAL A 87 2.94 10.57 -5.10
C VAL A 87 2.05 11.71 -4.66
N THR A 88 1.95 12.72 -5.52
CA THR A 88 1.11 13.90 -5.28
C THR A 88 -0.25 13.69 -5.94
N PHE A 89 -1.30 14.00 -5.19
CA PHE A 89 -2.69 13.95 -5.61
C PHE A 89 -3.33 15.33 -5.46
N GLN A 90 -4.19 15.68 -6.40
CA GLN A 90 -5.12 16.80 -6.27
C GLN A 90 -6.50 16.33 -6.72
N HIS A 91 -7.54 16.72 -5.97
CA HIS A 91 -8.93 16.30 -6.27
C HIS A 91 -9.11 14.78 -6.42
N GLY A 92 -8.30 13.98 -5.71
CA GLY A 92 -8.38 12.51 -5.71
C GLY A 92 -7.63 11.80 -6.85
N LEU A 93 -6.97 12.54 -7.74
CA LEU A 93 -6.21 12.01 -8.88
C LEU A 93 -4.73 12.37 -8.76
N ALA A 94 -3.87 11.45 -9.21
CA ALA A 94 -2.43 11.66 -9.22
C ALA A 94 -2.07 12.81 -10.18
N THR A 95 -1.35 13.80 -9.68
CA THR A 95 -0.86 14.94 -10.46
C THR A 95 0.64 14.90 -10.68
N GLY A 96 1.37 14.13 -9.87
CA GLY A 96 2.81 13.97 -10.01
C GLY A 96 3.36 12.81 -9.18
N VAL A 97 4.56 12.38 -9.54
CA VAL A 97 5.33 11.39 -8.81
C VAL A 97 6.80 11.81 -8.77
N ARG A 98 7.41 11.68 -7.60
CA ARG A 98 8.83 11.96 -7.34
C ARG A 98 9.40 10.80 -6.57
N TRP A 99 10.57 10.30 -6.95
CA TRP A 99 11.24 9.25 -6.20
C TRP A 99 12.72 9.55 -6.13
N SER A 100 13.41 8.97 -5.16
CA SER A 100 14.86 9.04 -5.12
C SER A 100 15.47 8.13 -6.18
N GLU A 101 16.11 8.73 -7.17
CA GLU A 101 17.11 8.09 -8.00
C GLU A 101 18.50 8.55 -7.53
N ILE A 102 19.37 7.56 -7.26
CA ILE A 102 20.81 7.67 -6.98
C ILE A 102 21.21 7.92 -5.51
N GLY A 103 21.79 6.86 -4.93
CA GLY A 103 22.85 6.94 -3.93
C GLY A 103 23.88 5.85 -4.21
N GLY A 104 24.95 6.17 -4.95
CA GLY A 104 26.18 5.37 -5.00
C GLY A 104 26.59 4.81 -6.37
N CYS A 105 27.27 5.64 -7.18
CA CYS A 105 28.52 5.24 -7.81
C CYS A 105 29.59 6.21 -7.31
#